data_AF-A0A973FRF3-F1
#
_entry.id   AF-A0A973FRF3-F1
#
_cell.length_a   1.000
_cell.length_b   1.000
_cell.length_c   1.000
_cell.angle_alpha   90.00
_cell.angle_beta   90.00
_cell.angle_gamma   90.00
#
_symmetry.space_group_name_H-M   'P 1'
#
loop_
_entity.id
_entity.type
_entity.pdbx_description
1 polymer ?
#
loop_
_entity_poly.entity_id
_entity_poly.type
_entity_poly.pdbx_seq_one_letter_code
_entity_poly.pdbx_strand_id
1 'polypeptide(L)'
;MRFPLIDILNLPCAFERLIPGQLHPDGRRYLPLIVLRPTDPTAGTITPDGLRLGVVDRHHRVDPASAGRSGLARLVFALSAICLQQAPYRLGLLPEEAREAGAAALAPTLFGRVVALGAWERGDAHLPYQTLYAELVIDTGMGIVGMRTSLTAEDLTAAIGAEQLAPGDWVELRRSRIDILSFEPSA
;
A
#
# COMPACT_ATOMS: atom_id res chain seq x y z
N MET A 1 15.13 7.38 0.41
CA MET A 1 15.56 6.05 -0.05
C MET A 1 14.58 5.54 -1.10
N ARG A 2 15.07 5.22 -2.31
CA ARG A 2 14.26 4.65 -3.41
C ARG A 2 13.75 3.26 -2.99
N PHE A 3 12.56 2.87 -3.40
CA PHE A 3 12.08 1.49 -3.20
C PHE A 3 12.84 0.57 -4.19
N PRO A 4 13.52 -0.50 -3.72
CA PRO A 4 14.50 -1.23 -4.52
C PRO A 4 13.86 -1.97 -5.71
N LEU A 5 12.63 -2.45 -5.55
CA LEU A 5 11.90 -3.23 -6.55
C LEU A 5 10.79 -2.41 -7.21
N ILE A 6 11.04 -1.11 -7.45
CA ILE A 6 10.04 -0.20 -8.02
C ILE A 6 9.56 -0.62 -9.41
N ASP A 7 10.45 -1.18 -10.24
CA ASP A 7 10.18 -1.43 -11.65
C ASP A 7 9.15 -2.56 -11.88
N ILE A 8 8.92 -3.42 -10.88
CA ILE A 8 7.92 -4.49 -10.94
C ILE A 8 6.56 -4.09 -10.34
N LEU A 9 6.44 -2.90 -9.76
CA LEU A 9 5.17 -2.38 -9.25
C LEU A 9 4.31 -1.88 -10.41
N ASN A 10 3.05 -2.30 -10.47
CA ASN A 10 2.23 -2.08 -11.65
C ASN A 10 0.71 -2.17 -11.39
N LEU A 11 0.18 -1.47 -10.39
CA LEU A 11 -1.26 -1.49 -10.15
C LEU A 11 -2.02 -0.73 -11.26
N PRO A 12 -2.85 -1.40 -12.08
CA PRO A 12 -3.73 -0.73 -13.03
C PRO A 12 -4.80 0.07 -12.29
N CYS A 13 -4.97 1.32 -12.67
CA CYS A 13 -5.97 2.18 -12.06
C CYS A 13 -6.39 3.35 -12.95
N ALA A 14 -7.50 3.99 -12.58
CA ALA A 14 -7.88 5.31 -13.03
C ALA A 14 -7.45 6.36 -12.00
N PHE A 15 -6.71 7.38 -12.42
CA PHE A 15 -6.49 8.58 -11.62
C PHE A 15 -7.73 9.46 -11.72
N GLU A 16 -8.71 9.27 -10.84
CA GLU A 16 -10.01 9.92 -10.97
C GLU A 16 -9.96 11.43 -10.73
N ARG A 17 -9.26 11.86 -9.68
CA ARG A 17 -9.19 13.28 -9.31
C ARG A 17 -8.07 13.57 -8.32
N LEU A 18 -7.64 14.84 -8.30
CA LEU A 18 -6.77 15.40 -7.28
C LEU A 18 -7.59 16.27 -6.32
N ILE A 19 -7.52 15.98 -5.03
CA ILE A 19 -8.17 16.79 -3.99
C ILE A 19 -7.09 17.73 -3.39
N PRO A 20 -7.26 19.06 -3.45
CA PRO A 20 -6.32 20.00 -2.85
C PRO A 20 -6.17 19.77 -1.35
N GLY A 21 -4.94 19.88 -0.84
CA GLY A 21 -4.69 19.82 0.59
C GLY A 21 -5.34 21.00 1.33
N GLN A 22 -5.88 20.71 2.51
CA GLN A 22 -6.47 21.72 3.39
C GLN A 22 -5.41 22.75 3.82
N LEU A 23 -5.85 23.98 4.09
CA LEU A 23 -4.99 25.02 4.64
C LEU A 23 -4.79 24.74 6.14
N HIS A 24 -3.55 24.63 6.56
CA HIS A 24 -3.16 24.53 7.97
C HIS A 24 -3.18 25.93 8.61
N PRO A 25 -3.46 26.05 9.92
CA PRO A 25 -3.49 27.35 10.61
C PRO A 25 -2.20 28.17 10.53
N ASP A 26 -1.05 27.55 10.22
CA ASP A 26 0.23 28.26 9.99
C ASP A 26 0.36 28.87 8.58
N GLY A 27 -0.68 28.77 7.75
CA GLY A 27 -0.72 29.28 6.37
C GLY A 27 -0.14 28.33 5.31
N ARG A 28 0.41 27.17 5.70
CA ARG A 28 0.87 26.13 4.75
C ARG A 28 -0.29 25.21 4.36
N ARG A 29 -0.16 24.48 3.25
CA ARG A 29 -1.13 23.45 2.86
C ARG A 29 -0.62 22.07 3.21
N TYR A 30 -1.54 21.20 3.63
CA TYR A 30 -1.28 19.76 3.63
C TYR A 30 -1.00 19.26 2.21
N LEU A 31 -0.38 18.09 2.09
CA LEU A 31 -0.19 17.45 0.80
C LEU A 31 -1.54 17.17 0.13
N PRO A 32 -1.67 17.37 -1.20
CA PRO A 32 -2.87 17.01 -1.92
C PRO A 32 -3.08 15.49 -1.91
N LEU A 33 -4.33 15.08 -2.02
CA LEU A 33 -4.72 13.67 -2.08
C LEU A 33 -5.04 13.29 -3.52
N ILE A 34 -4.29 12.35 -4.08
CA ILE A 34 -4.60 11.72 -5.36
C ILE A 34 -5.63 10.62 -5.09
N VAL A 35 -6.72 10.60 -5.85
CA VAL A 35 -7.73 9.54 -5.77
C VAL A 35 -7.54 8.60 -6.95
N LEU A 36 -7.16 7.36 -6.66
CA LEU A 36 -7.02 6.28 -7.63
C LEU A 36 -8.16 5.29 -7.46
N ARG A 37 -8.72 4.80 -8.56
CA ARG A 37 -9.62 3.64 -8.56
C ARG A 37 -8.91 2.47 -9.23
N PRO A 38 -8.55 1.39 -8.51
CA PRO A 38 -8.00 0.19 -9.13
C PRO A 38 -8.94 -0.31 -10.24
N THR A 39 -8.35 -0.75 -11.34
CA THR A 39 -9.05 -1.33 -12.48
C THR A 39 -8.57 -2.76 -12.66
N ASP A 40 -9.41 -3.63 -13.21
CA ASP A 40 -9.09 -5.02 -13.52
C ASP A 40 -8.86 -5.95 -12.31
N PRO A 41 -9.80 -6.02 -11.35
CA PRO A 41 -9.74 -7.07 -10.34
C PRO A 41 -9.88 -8.45 -10.99
N THR A 42 -8.97 -9.37 -10.69
CA THR A 42 -9.17 -10.78 -11.06
C THR A 42 -10.38 -11.37 -10.35
N ALA A 43 -11.02 -12.34 -11.01
CA ALA A 43 -12.12 -13.08 -10.44
C ALA A 43 -11.68 -13.75 -9.12
N GLY A 44 -12.44 -13.51 -8.04
CA GLY A 44 -12.15 -14.05 -6.71
C GLY A 44 -11.36 -13.12 -5.79
N THR A 45 -10.99 -11.91 -6.23
CA THR A 45 -10.54 -10.87 -5.29
C THR A 45 -11.70 -10.39 -4.43
N ILE A 46 -11.41 -9.96 -3.20
CA ILE A 46 -12.40 -9.43 -2.25
C ILE A 46 -12.60 -7.92 -2.41
N THR A 47 -11.96 -7.30 -3.40
CA THR A 47 -12.01 -5.86 -3.59
C THR A 47 -13.41 -5.43 -4.02
N PRO A 48 -14.07 -4.51 -3.30
CA PRO A 48 -15.36 -4.00 -3.71
C PRO A 48 -15.26 -3.23 -5.02
N ASP A 49 -16.27 -3.40 -5.88
CA ASP A 49 -16.39 -2.61 -7.10
C ASP A 49 -16.41 -1.11 -6.78
N GLY A 50 -15.61 -0.36 -7.54
CA GLY A 50 -15.54 1.09 -7.38
C GLY A 50 -14.77 1.56 -6.14
N LEU A 51 -14.01 0.68 -5.46
CA LEU A 51 -13.11 1.10 -4.39
C LEU A 51 -12.19 2.23 -4.87
N ARG A 52 -12.11 3.29 -4.07
CA ARG A 52 -11.21 4.42 -4.29
C ARG A 52 -10.12 4.39 -3.24
N LEU A 53 -8.88 4.60 -3.66
CA LEU A 53 -7.70 4.72 -2.83
C LEU A 53 -7.25 6.18 -2.81
N GLY A 54 -7.07 6.73 -1.62
CA GLY A 54 -6.39 7.99 -1.42
C GLY A 54 -4.90 7.76 -1.28
N VAL A 55 -4.11 8.32 -2.17
CA VAL A 55 -2.66 8.16 -2.21
C VAL A 55 -1.96 9.51 -2.10
N VAL A 56 -0.79 9.51 -1.49
CA VAL A 56 0.00 10.72 -1.24
C VAL A 56 1.23 10.74 -2.14
N ASP A 57 1.43 11.86 -2.84
CA ASP A 57 2.66 12.11 -3.60
C ASP A 57 3.55 13.10 -2.86
N ARG A 58 4.41 12.57 -1.98
CA ARG A 58 5.33 13.37 -1.16
C ARG A 58 6.47 14.00 -1.94
N HIS A 59 6.69 13.54 -3.18
CA HIS A 59 7.86 13.87 -3.97
C HIS A 59 7.49 14.55 -5.29
N HIS A 60 6.23 14.92 -5.48
CA HIS A 60 5.70 15.60 -6.66
C HIS A 60 6.09 14.89 -7.96
N ARG A 61 5.93 13.55 -7.97
CA ARG A 61 6.26 12.66 -9.09
C ARG A 61 5.14 12.53 -10.11
N VAL A 62 3.90 12.76 -9.70
CA VAL A 62 2.72 12.59 -10.54
C VAL A 62 2.31 13.94 -11.12
N ASP A 63 2.15 13.98 -12.44
CA ASP A 63 1.61 15.14 -13.13
C ASP A 63 0.11 15.29 -12.79
N PRO A 64 -0.33 16.40 -12.14
CA PRO A 64 -1.73 16.67 -11.87
C PRO A 64 -2.63 16.67 -13.11
N ALA A 65 -2.10 16.99 -14.29
CA ALA A 65 -2.85 16.96 -15.55
C ALA A 65 -3.21 15.54 -16.01
N SER A 66 -2.66 14.51 -15.36
CA SER A 66 -3.05 13.12 -15.58
C SER A 66 -4.39 12.75 -14.93
N ALA A 67 -5.00 13.64 -14.14
CA ALA A 67 -6.33 13.42 -13.57
C ALA A 67 -7.37 13.18 -14.69
N GLY A 68 -8.24 12.20 -14.47
CA GLY A 68 -9.19 11.68 -15.45
C GLY A 68 -8.65 10.54 -16.33
N ARG A 69 -7.35 10.20 -16.26
CA ARG A 69 -6.74 9.18 -17.12
C ARG A 69 -6.61 7.82 -16.41
N SER A 70 -6.70 6.75 -17.19
CA SER A 70 -6.28 5.40 -16.77
C SER A 70 -4.78 5.22 -16.98
N GLY A 71 -4.17 4.31 -16.22
CA GLY A 71 -2.74 4.04 -16.31
C GLY A 71 -2.27 3.03 -15.28
N LEU A 72 -0.96 2.98 -15.09
CA LEU A 72 -0.30 2.14 -14.09
C LEU A 72 0.27 3.01 -12.97
N ALA A 73 -0.13 2.71 -11.73
CA ALA A 73 0.43 3.33 -10.54
C ALA A 73 1.47 2.42 -9.87
N ARG A 74 2.62 3.01 -9.52
CA ARG A 74 3.62 2.37 -8.66
C ARG A 74 3.37 2.81 -7.23
N LEU A 75 2.74 1.95 -6.44
CA LEU A 75 2.30 2.27 -5.08
C LEU A 75 3.13 1.55 -4.03
N VAL A 76 3.39 2.22 -2.91
CA VAL A 76 3.96 1.64 -1.70
C VAL A 76 3.01 1.82 -0.53
N PHE A 77 2.64 0.71 0.09
CA PHE A 77 1.92 0.64 1.35
C PHE A 77 2.92 0.84 2.47
N ALA A 78 2.92 2.04 3.04
CA ALA A 78 3.86 2.48 4.05
C ALA A 78 3.27 2.36 5.45
N LEU A 79 4.14 2.11 6.45
CA LEU A 79 3.78 2.05 7.87
C LEU A 79 2.76 0.96 8.20
N SER A 80 2.67 -0.06 7.34
CA SER A 80 1.74 -1.17 7.49
C SER A 80 2.10 -2.03 8.69
N ALA A 81 1.09 -2.43 9.46
CA ALA A 81 1.17 -3.66 10.24
C ALA A 81 1.06 -4.85 9.29
N ILE A 82 1.92 -5.85 9.41
CA ILE A 82 1.90 -7.07 8.58
C ILE A 82 1.74 -8.32 9.44
N CYS A 83 0.93 -9.26 8.98
CA CYS A 83 0.85 -10.61 9.51
C CYS A 83 0.55 -11.62 8.40
N LEU A 84 0.91 -12.88 8.62
CA LEU A 84 0.46 -13.99 7.80
C LEU A 84 -1.05 -14.16 7.90
N GLN A 85 -1.67 -14.43 6.75
CA GLN A 85 -3.07 -14.83 6.72
C GLN A 85 -3.23 -16.24 7.25
N GLN A 86 -4.38 -16.49 7.87
CA GLN A 86 -4.88 -17.84 8.09
C GLN A 86 -5.89 -18.19 7.00
N ALA A 87 -5.97 -19.48 6.63
CA ALA A 87 -6.95 -19.92 5.65
C ALA A 87 -8.38 -19.61 6.13
N PRO A 88 -9.31 -19.21 5.23
CA PRO A 88 -9.14 -19.12 3.78
C PRO A 88 -8.34 -17.88 3.33
N TYR A 89 -7.40 -18.11 2.40
CA TYR A 89 -6.55 -17.05 1.86
C TYR A 89 -7.33 -16.12 0.91
N ARG A 90 -6.99 -14.84 0.96
CA ARG A 90 -7.68 -13.79 0.20
C ARG A 90 -6.70 -12.92 -0.57
N LEU A 91 -7.17 -12.39 -1.69
CA LEU A 91 -6.53 -11.37 -2.51
C LEU A 91 -7.46 -10.16 -2.58
N GLY A 92 -6.90 -8.95 -2.50
CA GLY A 92 -7.62 -7.71 -2.76
C GLY A 92 -7.50 -6.69 -1.65
N LEU A 93 -8.35 -5.66 -1.72
CA LEU A 93 -8.34 -4.52 -0.80
C LEU A 93 -9.72 -4.35 -0.17
N LEU A 94 -9.77 -4.08 1.13
CA LEU A 94 -10.98 -3.66 1.82
C LEU A 94 -10.82 -2.23 2.35
N PRO A 95 -11.83 -1.36 2.22
CA PRO A 95 -11.80 -0.03 2.82
C PRO A 95 -11.79 -0.14 4.35
N GLU A 96 -11.40 0.94 5.02
CA GLU A 96 -11.53 1.05 6.46
C GLU A 96 -13.00 1.00 6.90
N GLU A 97 -13.25 0.44 8.07
CA GLU A 97 -14.56 0.48 8.71
C GLU A 97 -15.02 1.94 8.93
N ALA A 98 -16.33 2.18 8.81
CA ALA A 98 -16.95 3.49 9.02
C ALA A 98 -16.56 4.61 8.02
N ARG A 99 -16.04 4.27 6.83
CA ARG A 99 -15.85 5.25 5.76
C ARG A 99 -17.18 5.62 5.10
N GLU A 100 -17.38 6.91 4.82
CA GLU A 100 -18.55 7.38 4.05
C GLU A 100 -18.60 6.73 2.66
N ALA A 101 -19.80 6.39 2.21
CA ALA A 101 -20.00 5.79 0.89
C ALA A 101 -19.43 6.69 -0.21
N GLY A 102 -18.53 6.13 -1.02
CA GLY A 102 -17.89 6.83 -2.14
C GLY A 102 -16.66 7.67 -1.76
N ALA A 103 -16.30 7.77 -0.48
CA ALA A 103 -15.04 8.39 -0.07
C ALA A 103 -13.85 7.46 -0.37
N ALA A 104 -12.68 8.05 -0.62
CA ALA A 104 -11.45 7.30 -0.85
C ALA A 104 -10.92 6.70 0.47
N ALA A 105 -10.56 5.42 0.45
CA ALA A 105 -9.87 4.70 1.51
C ALA A 105 -8.44 5.24 1.67
N LEU A 106 -8.04 5.61 2.88
CA LEU A 106 -6.73 6.20 3.16
C LEU A 106 -5.75 5.22 3.81
N ALA A 107 -6.30 4.19 4.44
CA ALA A 107 -5.63 3.14 5.17
C ALA A 107 -6.28 1.76 4.96
N PRO A 108 -6.55 1.35 3.70
CA PRO A 108 -7.24 0.10 3.43
C PRO A 108 -6.46 -1.09 3.97
N THR A 109 -7.20 -2.16 4.26
CA THR A 109 -6.60 -3.46 4.53
C THR A 109 -6.29 -4.14 3.20
N LEU A 110 -5.04 -4.56 3.02
CA LEU A 110 -4.60 -5.30 1.84
C LEU A 110 -4.45 -6.77 2.19
N PHE A 111 -4.97 -7.63 1.33
CA PHE A 111 -4.74 -9.06 1.34
C PHE A 111 -4.02 -9.44 0.06
N GLY A 112 -2.91 -10.16 0.17
CA GLY A 112 -2.11 -10.48 -0.99
C GLY A 112 -1.13 -11.61 -0.75
N ARG A 113 -0.38 -11.92 -1.79
CA ARG A 113 0.68 -12.92 -1.76
C ARG A 113 2.03 -12.24 -1.98
N VAL A 114 3.01 -12.56 -1.15
CA VAL A 114 4.38 -12.07 -1.30
C VAL A 114 4.97 -12.66 -2.58
N VAL A 115 5.51 -11.78 -3.43
CA VAL A 115 6.18 -12.13 -4.70
C VAL A 115 7.68 -12.01 -4.57
N ALA A 116 8.16 -11.01 -3.82
CA ALA A 116 9.59 -10.80 -3.59
C ALA A 116 9.83 -10.04 -2.28
N LEU A 117 11.05 -10.20 -1.75
CA LEU A 117 11.56 -9.42 -0.63
C LEU A 117 12.59 -8.42 -1.17
N GLY A 118 12.43 -7.15 -0.81
CA GLY A 118 13.45 -6.12 -1.01
C GLY A 118 14.41 -6.03 0.18
N ALA A 119 13.88 -6.10 1.40
CA ALA A 119 14.65 -6.05 2.63
C ALA A 119 13.94 -6.79 3.77
N TRP A 120 14.72 -7.41 4.66
CA TRP A 120 14.28 -8.00 5.91
C TRP A 120 15.39 -7.85 6.95
N GLU A 121 15.38 -6.73 7.65
CA GLU A 121 16.45 -6.32 8.55
C GLU A 121 15.94 -6.31 9.98
N ARG A 122 16.34 -7.32 10.74
CA ARG A 122 16.07 -7.37 12.18
C ARG A 122 17.12 -6.56 12.93
N GLY A 123 16.66 -5.63 13.76
CA GLY A 123 17.51 -4.93 14.70
C GLY A 123 17.32 -5.51 16.08
N ASP A 124 18.38 -6.16 16.58
CA ASP A 124 18.48 -6.59 17.96
C ASP A 124 19.45 -5.65 18.68
N ALA A 125 18.92 -4.74 19.49
CA ALA A 125 19.76 -3.88 20.30
C ALA A 125 19.08 -3.49 21.61
N HIS A 126 19.49 -4.17 22.70
CA HIS A 126 19.52 -3.68 24.09
C HIS A 126 18.20 -3.20 24.73
N LEU A 127 17.10 -3.27 23.98
CA LEU A 127 15.76 -2.83 24.36
C LEU A 127 14.89 -4.07 24.58
N PRO A 128 13.85 -3.99 25.42
CA PRO A 128 12.97 -5.14 25.72
C PRO A 128 12.02 -5.49 24.56
N TYR A 129 12.32 -5.06 23.33
CA TYR A 129 11.52 -5.31 22.14
C TYR A 129 12.44 -5.48 20.93
N GLN A 130 11.94 -6.25 19.95
CA GLN A 130 12.58 -6.46 18.66
C GLN A 130 12.17 -5.37 17.69
N THR A 131 13.03 -5.09 16.71
CA THR A 131 12.75 -4.15 15.61
C THR A 131 12.93 -4.84 14.26
N LEU A 132 12.09 -4.48 13.29
CA LEU A 132 12.20 -4.97 11.92
C LEU A 132 11.98 -3.84 10.95
N TYR A 133 12.90 -3.69 10.00
CA TYR A 133 12.64 -3.00 8.75
C TYR A 133 12.37 -4.03 7.66
N ALA A 134 11.24 -3.88 6.96
CA ALA A 134 10.84 -4.80 5.91
C ALA A 134 10.37 -4.05 4.66
N GLU A 135 10.78 -4.57 3.51
CA GLU A 135 10.29 -4.17 2.20
C GLU A 135 9.86 -5.40 1.42
N LEU A 136 8.62 -5.43 0.98
CA LEU A 136 8.03 -6.56 0.26
C LEU A 136 7.38 -6.09 -1.03
N VAL A 137 7.28 -7.02 -1.97
CA VAL A 137 6.46 -6.87 -3.17
C VAL A 137 5.32 -7.88 -3.09
N ILE A 138 4.10 -7.40 -3.27
CA ILE A 138 2.88 -8.15 -2.99
C ILE A 138 1.97 -8.11 -4.20
N ASP A 139 1.53 -9.29 -4.63
CA ASP A 139 0.44 -9.46 -5.59
C ASP A 139 -0.90 -9.34 -4.86
N THR A 140 -1.72 -8.41 -5.31
CA THR A 140 -3.05 -8.13 -4.76
C THR A 140 -4.18 -8.84 -5.51
N GLY A 141 -3.86 -9.58 -6.57
CA GLY A 141 -4.82 -10.08 -7.56
C GLY A 141 -5.30 -9.01 -8.55
N MET A 142 -5.00 -7.74 -8.33
CA MET A 142 -5.31 -6.64 -9.25
C MET A 142 -4.04 -6.07 -9.91
N GLY A 143 -2.88 -6.45 -9.41
CA GLY A 143 -1.59 -5.88 -9.77
C GLY A 143 -0.62 -5.94 -8.60
N ILE A 144 0.62 -5.54 -8.86
CA ILE A 144 1.72 -5.66 -7.92
C ILE A 144 1.97 -4.32 -7.22
N VAL A 145 2.04 -4.35 -5.89
CA VAL A 145 2.34 -3.18 -5.05
C VAL A 145 3.52 -3.45 -4.12
N GLY A 146 4.18 -2.37 -3.69
CA GLY A 146 5.23 -2.45 -2.68
C GLY A 146 4.63 -2.30 -1.28
N MET A 147 5.32 -2.84 -0.30
CA MET A 147 5.13 -2.54 1.12
C MET A 147 6.47 -2.10 1.71
N ARG A 148 6.46 -1.06 2.54
CA ARG A 148 7.61 -0.63 3.33
C ARG A 148 7.18 -0.33 4.75
N THR A 149 7.77 -1.01 5.73
CA THR A 149 7.40 -0.80 7.13
C THR A 149 8.59 -0.92 8.07
N SER A 150 8.47 -0.24 9.20
CA SER A 150 9.31 -0.42 10.38
C SER A 150 8.40 -0.83 11.52
N LEU A 151 8.65 -2.01 12.08
CA LEU A 151 7.84 -2.62 13.12
C LEU A 151 8.64 -2.79 14.39
N THR A 152 7.95 -2.71 15.51
CA THR A 152 8.47 -3.09 16.82
C THR A 152 7.46 -3.98 17.53
N ALA A 153 7.94 -4.99 18.23
CA ALA A 153 7.12 -5.89 19.04
C ALA A 153 8.00 -6.59 20.08
N GLU A 154 7.42 -7.08 21.18
CA GLU A 154 8.14 -7.96 22.13
C GLU A 154 8.62 -9.24 21.42
N ASP A 155 7.76 -9.81 20.56
CA ASP A 155 8.07 -10.94 19.69
C ASP A 155 7.51 -10.68 18.29
N LEU A 156 8.39 -10.37 17.33
CA LEU A 156 8.01 -10.14 15.94
C LEU A 156 7.58 -11.42 15.23
N THR A 157 8.16 -12.56 15.60
CA THR A 157 7.78 -13.85 15.02
C THR A 157 6.33 -14.17 15.37
N ALA A 158 5.93 -13.96 16.62
CA ALA A 158 4.54 -14.12 17.03
C ALA A 158 3.61 -13.08 16.39
N ALA A 159 4.02 -11.81 16.31
CA ALA A 159 3.20 -10.74 15.74
C ALA A 159 2.95 -10.90 14.23
N ILE A 160 3.97 -11.35 13.49
CA ILE A 160 3.89 -11.56 12.04
C ILE A 160 3.37 -12.96 11.72
N GLY A 161 3.63 -13.94 12.58
CA GLY A 161 3.36 -15.36 12.34
C GLY A 161 4.51 -16.12 11.66
N ALA A 162 5.65 -15.46 11.40
CA ALA A 162 6.83 -16.06 10.79
C ALA A 162 8.12 -15.34 11.21
N GLU A 163 9.23 -16.07 11.25
CA GLU A 163 10.55 -15.48 11.50
C GLU A 163 10.98 -14.57 10.35
N GLN A 164 10.72 -15.01 9.13
CA GLN A 164 10.93 -14.26 7.91
C GLN A 164 9.88 -14.68 6.88
N LEU A 165 9.31 -13.68 6.20
CA LEU A 165 8.41 -13.94 5.09
C LEU A 165 9.18 -14.39 3.85
N ALA A 166 8.54 -15.17 2.98
CA ALA A 166 9.11 -15.67 1.75
C ALA A 166 8.14 -15.45 0.57
N PRO A 167 8.64 -15.46 -0.69
CA PRO A 167 7.78 -15.52 -1.85
C PRO A 167 6.85 -16.73 -1.78
N GLY A 168 5.54 -16.51 -1.96
CA GLY A 168 4.53 -17.54 -1.73
C GLY A 168 3.62 -17.27 -0.54
N ASP A 169 4.11 -16.55 0.47
CA ASP A 169 3.37 -16.31 1.70
C ASP A 169 2.16 -15.42 1.49
N TRP A 170 1.07 -15.77 2.16
CA TRP A 170 -0.17 -14.99 2.16
C TRP A 170 -0.15 -14.01 3.33
N VAL A 171 -0.28 -12.73 3.03
CA VAL A 171 -0.13 -11.66 4.02
C VAL A 171 -1.33 -10.73 4.06
N GLU A 172 -1.59 -10.20 5.24
CA GLU A 172 -2.53 -9.12 5.49
C GLU A 172 -1.74 -7.88 5.92
N LEU A 173 -1.97 -6.76 5.24
CA LEU A 173 -1.45 -5.45 5.63
C LEU A 173 -2.58 -4.59 6.17
N ARG A 174 -2.39 -4.01 7.35
CA ARG A 174 -3.34 -3.09 7.99
C ARG A 174 -2.72 -1.72 8.21
N ARG A 175 -3.58 -0.70 8.29
CA ARG A 175 -3.20 0.68 8.66
C ARG A 175 -2.16 1.32 7.73
N SER A 176 -2.23 0.97 6.46
CA SER A 176 -1.20 1.34 5.49
C SER A 176 -1.49 2.72 4.90
N ARG A 177 -0.60 3.70 5.09
CA ARG A 177 -0.65 4.90 4.23
C ARG A 177 -0.13 4.52 2.86
N ILE A 178 -0.80 4.95 1.79
CA ILE A 178 -0.35 4.67 0.43
C ILE A 178 0.44 5.87 -0.11
N ASP A 179 1.71 5.67 -0.43
CA ASP A 179 2.53 6.63 -1.15
C ASP A 179 2.63 6.21 -2.63
N ILE A 180 2.50 7.17 -3.55
CA ILE A 180 2.72 6.93 -4.98
C ILE A 180 4.15 7.29 -5.37
N LEU A 181 4.81 6.40 -6.10
CA LEU A 181 6.16 6.58 -6.61
C LEU A 181 6.17 7.13 -8.04
N SER A 182 5.17 6.73 -8.84
CA SER A 182 4.93 7.26 -10.19
C SER A 182 3.54 6.85 -10.68
N PHE A 183 3.01 7.58 -11.65
CA PHE A 183 1.84 7.21 -12.45
C PHE A 183 2.21 7.29 -13.93
N GLU A 184 1.95 6.23 -14.68
CA GLU A 184 2.19 6.17 -16.12
C GLU A 184 0.84 6.07 -16.82
N PRO A 185 0.33 7.18 -17.38
CA PRO A 185 -0.96 7.16 -18.08
C PRO A 185 -0.90 6.26 -19.31
N SER A 186 -1.96 5.49 -19.52
CA SER A 186 -2.18 4.78 -20.78
C SER A 186 -2.32 5.77 -21.94
N ALA A 187 -1.83 5.37 -23.11
CA ALA A 187 -1.94 6.13 -24.36
C ALA A 187 -3.40 6.30 -24.78
#